data_AF-A0A2E9LMG1-F1
#
_entry.id   AF-A0A2E9LMG1-F1
#
_cell.length_a   1.000
_cell.length_b   1.000
_cell.length_c   1.000
_cell.angle_alpha   90.00
_cell.angle_beta   90.00
_cell.angle_gamma   90.00
#
_symmetry.space_group_name_H-M   'P 1'
#
loop_
_entity.id
_entity.type
_entity.pdbx_description
1 polymer ?
#
loop_
_entity_poly.entity_id
_entity_poly.type
_entity_poly.pdbx_seq_one_letter_code
_entity_poly.pdbx_strand_id
1 'polypeptide(L)'
;MPELSKKDEDRLIRYRSQSLRFLQDAMDQIRTGRWDRCEEFLWGSLTLAVKGVALGRGRELDGTKAVEDYAHELGQENRDRRIREAFLKLKNFGETAELVNESRIRADHLVATLEDVTGAVDKLWDLAPGGDMLSRLLRGELDQPDELEEMDGGFER
;
A
#
# COMPACT_ATOMS: atom_id res chain seq x y z
N MET A 1 -21.00 9.67 -5.33
CA MET A 1 -20.05 9.36 -4.24
C MET A 1 -20.32 10.33 -3.11
N PRO A 2 -20.29 9.93 -1.83
CA PRO A 2 -20.38 10.89 -0.74
C PRO A 2 -19.22 11.88 -0.85
N GLU A 3 -19.48 13.17 -0.63
CA GLU A 3 -18.41 14.17 -0.56
C GLU A 3 -17.55 13.88 0.67
N LEU A 4 -16.25 13.75 0.46
CA LEU A 4 -15.30 13.53 1.56
C LEU A 4 -15.18 14.83 2.36
N SER A 5 -15.03 14.70 3.67
CA SER A 5 -14.60 15.83 4.49
C SER A 5 -13.17 16.20 4.10
N LYS A 6 -12.79 17.48 4.19
CA LYS A 6 -11.39 17.93 4.01
C LYS A 6 -10.40 17.10 4.85
N LYS A 7 -10.80 16.72 6.06
CA LYS A 7 -10.01 15.85 6.94
C LYS A 7 -9.76 14.47 6.34
N ASP A 8 -10.74 13.91 5.64
CA ASP A 8 -10.63 12.59 5.00
C ASP A 8 -9.85 12.67 3.69
N GLU A 9 -9.93 13.79 2.96
CA GLU A 9 -9.07 14.10 1.82
C GLU A 9 -7.59 14.17 2.24
N ASP A 10 -7.27 14.91 3.32
CA ASP A 10 -5.91 14.99 3.86
C ASP A 10 -5.39 13.62 4.32
N ARG A 11 -6.25 12.81 4.95
CA ARG A 11 -5.91 11.43 5.34
C ARG A 11 -5.63 10.55 4.13
N LEU A 12 -6.43 10.69 3.07
CA LEU A 12 -6.25 9.92 1.84
C LEU A 12 -4.93 10.28 1.14
N ILE A 13 -4.57 11.57 1.10
CA ILE A 13 -3.27 12.02 0.58
C ILE A 13 -2.13 11.40 1.39
N ARG A 14 -2.20 11.43 2.73
CA ARG A 14 -1.18 10.81 3.59
C ARG A 14 -1.05 9.31 3.36
N TYR A 15 -2.17 8.58 3.30
CA TYR A 15 -2.17 7.15 3.02
C TYR A 15 -1.55 6.84 1.67
N ARG A 16 -1.80 7.66 0.66
CA ARG A 16 -1.23 7.49 -0.68
C ARG A 16 0.27 7.74 -0.70
N SER A 17 0.73 8.87 -0.17
CA SER A 17 2.16 9.18 -0.10
C SER A 17 2.93 8.11 0.67
N GLN A 18 2.40 7.66 1.80
CA GLN A 18 3.05 6.64 2.62
C GLN A 18 3.00 5.25 1.95
N SER A 19 1.92 4.90 1.26
CA SER A 19 1.80 3.66 0.48
C SER A 19 2.85 3.59 -0.62
N LEU A 20 3.06 4.69 -1.36
CA LEU A 20 4.05 4.77 -2.43
C LEU A 20 5.48 4.76 -1.90
N ARG A 21 5.73 5.44 -0.77
CA ARG A 21 7.03 5.40 -0.11
C ARG A 21 7.41 3.98 0.32
N PHE A 22 6.46 3.24 0.90
CA PHE A 22 6.70 1.83 1.22
C PHE A 22 6.97 0.97 -0.02
N LEU A 23 6.31 1.21 -1.16
CA LEU A 23 6.68 0.51 -2.41
C LEU A 23 8.10 0.84 -2.84
N GLN A 24 8.51 2.11 -2.78
CA GLN A 24 9.88 2.50 -3.11
C GLN A 24 10.90 1.83 -2.18
N ASP A 25 10.63 1.83 -0.87
CA ASP A 25 11.49 1.17 0.13
C ASP A 25 11.60 -0.34 -0.16
N ALA A 26 10.49 -1.01 -0.52
CA ALA A 26 10.51 -2.41 -0.93
C ALA A 26 11.38 -2.62 -2.19
N MET A 27 11.22 -1.78 -3.22
CA MET A 27 12.03 -1.86 -4.45
C MET A 27 13.52 -1.65 -4.17
N ASP A 28 13.87 -0.78 -3.23
CA ASP A 28 15.27 -0.56 -2.82
C ASP A 28 15.84 -1.75 -2.06
N GLN A 29 15.07 -2.38 -1.18
CA GLN A 29 15.49 -3.63 -0.53
C GLN A 29 15.74 -4.74 -1.56
N ILE A 30 14.89 -4.86 -2.58
CA ILE A 30 15.05 -5.84 -3.67
C ILE A 30 16.33 -5.61 -4.47
N ARG A 31 16.63 -4.36 -4.82
CA ARG A 31 17.88 -4.01 -5.52
C ARG A 31 19.12 -4.38 -4.72
N THR A 32 19.02 -4.36 -3.40
CA THR A 32 20.11 -4.77 -2.48
C THR A 32 20.08 -6.26 -2.12
N GLY A 33 19.14 -7.04 -2.67
CA GLY A 33 19.00 -8.48 -2.43
C GLY A 33 18.39 -8.84 -1.08
N ARG A 34 17.86 -7.88 -0.32
CA ARG A 34 17.24 -8.07 1.00
C ARG A 34 15.74 -8.34 0.90
N TRP A 35 15.42 -9.52 0.36
CA TRP A 35 14.03 -9.93 0.14
C TRP A 35 13.24 -10.13 1.44
N ASP A 36 13.93 -10.52 2.52
CA ASP A 36 13.38 -10.72 3.87
C ASP A 36 12.66 -9.48 4.41
N ARG A 37 13.14 -8.28 4.06
CA ARG A 37 12.57 -7.01 4.55
C ARG A 37 11.47 -6.45 3.67
N CYS A 38 11.26 -7.02 2.48
CA CYS A 38 10.31 -6.47 1.52
C CYS A 38 8.86 -6.74 1.94
N GLU A 39 8.61 -7.82 2.67
CA GLU A 39 7.25 -8.21 3.08
C GLU A 39 6.57 -7.11 3.89
N GLU A 40 7.24 -6.55 4.91
CA GLU A 40 6.66 -5.52 5.77
C GLU A 40 6.30 -4.25 4.99
N PHE A 41 7.17 -3.84 4.07
CA PHE A 41 6.95 -2.69 3.21
C PHE A 41 5.78 -2.92 2.24
N LEU A 42 5.74 -4.07 1.59
CA LEU A 42 4.64 -4.43 0.68
C LEU A 42 3.31 -4.54 1.42
N TRP A 43 3.34 -5.12 2.63
CA TRP A 43 2.17 -5.20 3.51
C TRP A 43 1.66 -3.82 3.91
N GLY A 44 2.55 -2.94 4.35
CA GLY A 44 2.22 -1.56 4.72
C GLY A 44 1.62 -0.78 3.54
N SER A 45 2.22 -0.92 2.36
CA SER A 45 1.73 -0.27 1.15
C SER A 45 0.31 -0.71 0.78
N LEU A 46 0.08 -2.03 0.73
CA LEU A 46 -1.20 -2.62 0.38
C LEU A 46 -2.29 -2.27 1.41
N THR A 47 -1.94 -2.29 2.69
CA THR A 47 -2.84 -1.90 3.79
C THR A 47 -3.34 -0.47 3.63
N LEU A 48 -2.45 0.47 3.34
CA LEU A 48 -2.79 1.87 3.16
C LEU A 48 -3.66 2.11 1.91
N ALA A 49 -3.37 1.41 0.82
CA ALA A 49 -4.19 1.47 -0.39
C ALA A 49 -5.62 0.99 -0.14
N VAL A 50 -5.78 -0.14 0.57
CA VAL A 50 -7.10 -0.66 0.96
C VAL A 50 -7.84 0.29 1.90
N LYS A 51 -7.13 0.85 2.90
CA LYS A 51 -7.70 1.87 3.79
C LYS A 51 -8.14 3.12 3.03
N GLY A 52 -7.40 3.54 2.00
CA GLY A 52 -7.77 4.66 1.12
C GLY A 52 -9.08 4.40 0.38
N VAL A 53 -9.26 3.21 -0.19
CA VAL A 53 -10.52 2.82 -0.85
C VAL A 53 -11.68 2.77 0.15
N ALA A 54 -11.46 2.18 1.32
CA ALA A 54 -12.48 2.10 2.37
C ALA A 54 -12.92 3.49 2.85
N LEU A 55 -11.95 4.36 3.13
CA LEU A 55 -12.19 5.74 3.53
C LEU A 55 -13.01 6.49 2.47
N GLY A 56 -12.69 6.23 1.20
CA GLY A 56 -13.46 6.73 0.07
C GLY A 56 -14.92 6.29 -0.01
N ARG A 57 -15.24 5.14 0.58
CA ARG A 57 -16.61 4.64 0.74
C ARG A 57 -17.22 5.03 2.09
N GLY A 58 -16.57 5.88 2.88
CA GLY A 58 -17.01 6.30 4.21
C GLY A 58 -16.87 5.22 5.27
N ARG A 59 -16.00 4.22 5.06
CA ARG A 59 -15.68 3.17 6.04
C ARG A 59 -14.27 3.35 6.57
N GLU A 60 -14.10 3.31 7.88
CA GLU A 60 -12.78 3.28 8.52
C GLU A 60 -12.46 1.83 8.89
N LEU A 61 -11.31 1.33 8.44
CA LEU A 61 -10.87 -0.04 8.74
C LEU A 61 -9.85 -0.01 9.87
N ASP A 62 -10.17 -0.72 10.96
CA ASP A 62 -9.28 -0.89 12.10
C ASP A 62 -8.82 -2.33 12.25
N GLY A 63 -7.51 -2.49 12.50
CA GLY A 63 -6.84 -3.78 12.57
C GLY A 63 -6.57 -4.46 11.23
N THR A 64 -5.59 -5.37 11.25
CA THR A 64 -5.10 -6.08 10.06
C THR A 64 -6.17 -6.99 9.44
N LYS A 65 -6.96 -7.68 10.27
CA LYS A 65 -7.98 -8.61 9.81
C LYS A 65 -9.09 -7.91 9.01
N ALA A 66 -9.55 -6.74 9.45
CA ALA A 66 -10.56 -5.96 8.74
C ALA A 66 -10.05 -5.49 7.37
N VAL A 67 -8.77 -5.15 7.27
CA VAL A 67 -8.12 -4.78 6.00
C VAL A 67 -8.05 -5.97 5.05
N GLU A 68 -7.62 -7.13 5.52
CA GLU A 68 -7.55 -8.35 4.72
C GLU A 68 -8.94 -8.78 4.20
N ASP A 69 -9.93 -8.84 5.10
CA ASP A 69 -11.31 -9.22 4.76
C ASP A 69 -11.89 -8.24 3.71
N TYR A 70 -11.68 -6.94 3.92
CA TYR A 70 -12.16 -5.91 2.99
C TYR A 70 -11.43 -5.94 1.64
N ALA A 71 -10.13 -6.22 1.61
CA ALA A 71 -9.39 -6.40 0.37
C ALA A 71 -9.90 -7.61 -0.42
N HIS A 72 -10.23 -8.71 0.28
CA HIS A 72 -10.80 -9.89 -0.32
C HIS A 72 -12.19 -9.60 -0.92
N GLU A 73 -13.06 -8.90 -0.20
CA GLU A 73 -14.36 -8.41 -0.70
C GLU A 73 -14.18 -7.51 -1.93
N LEU A 74 -13.29 -6.52 -1.88
CA LEU A 74 -12.96 -5.63 -3.00
C LEU A 74 -12.50 -6.39 -4.24
N GLY A 75 -11.65 -7.40 -4.05
CA GLY A 75 -11.18 -8.25 -5.14
C GLY A 75 -12.30 -9.09 -5.77
N GLN A 76 -13.28 -9.53 -4.98
CA GLN A 76 -14.48 -10.20 -5.51
C GLN A 76 -15.38 -9.24 -6.27
N GLU A 77 -15.67 -8.07 -5.72
CA GLU A 77 -16.49 -7.03 -6.35
C GLU A 77 -15.92 -6.59 -7.70
N ASN A 78 -14.61 -6.31 -7.75
CA ASN A 78 -13.93 -5.84 -8.97
C ASN A 78 -13.52 -6.98 -9.91
N ARG A 79 -13.79 -8.25 -9.55
CA ARG A 79 -13.30 -9.45 -10.24
C ARG A 79 -11.78 -9.43 -10.44
N ASP A 80 -11.05 -8.79 -9.54
CA ASP A 80 -9.60 -8.69 -9.61
C ASP A 80 -8.94 -9.70 -8.68
N ARG A 81 -8.34 -10.71 -9.29
CA ARG A 81 -7.61 -11.76 -8.59
C ARG A 81 -6.40 -11.22 -7.84
N ARG A 82 -5.73 -10.18 -8.35
CA ARG A 82 -4.52 -9.62 -7.72
C ARG A 82 -4.88 -8.99 -6.38
N ILE A 83 -5.91 -8.16 -6.34
CA ILE A 83 -6.39 -7.55 -5.08
C ILE A 83 -6.86 -8.64 -4.10
N ARG A 84 -7.63 -9.61 -4.60
CA ARG A 84 -8.18 -10.69 -3.75
C ARG A 84 -7.12 -11.55 -3.09
N GLU A 85 -6.04 -11.86 -3.80
CA GLU A 85 -5.01 -12.80 -3.35
C GLU A 85 -3.72 -12.10 -2.87
N ALA A 86 -3.63 -10.77 -2.93
CA ALA A 86 -2.40 -10.03 -2.61
C ALA A 86 -1.92 -10.28 -1.17
N PHE A 87 -2.80 -10.20 -0.18
CA PHE A 87 -2.42 -10.48 1.22
C PHE A 87 -2.03 -11.94 1.44
N LEU A 88 -2.70 -12.89 0.78
CA LEU A 88 -2.36 -14.30 0.88
C LEU A 88 -0.98 -14.59 0.28
N LYS A 89 -0.67 -13.97 -0.87
CA LYS A 89 0.64 -14.07 -1.51
C LYS A 89 1.74 -13.43 -0.67
N LEU A 90 1.44 -12.30 0.00
CA LEU A 90 2.38 -11.65 0.91
C LEU A 90 2.68 -12.50 2.15
N LYS A 91 1.69 -13.20 2.73
CA LYS A 91 1.95 -14.12 3.86
C LYS A 91 2.97 -15.22 3.54
N ASN A 92 3.01 -15.66 2.28
CA ASN A 92 3.97 -16.68 1.83
C ASN A 92 5.28 -16.06 1.29
N PHE A 93 5.37 -14.73 1.25
CA PHE A 93 6.50 -14.01 0.67
C PHE A 93 7.74 -14.14 1.53
N GLY A 94 7.63 -13.99 2.86
CA GLY A 94 8.76 -14.15 3.79
C GLY A 94 9.39 -15.53 3.70
N GLU A 95 8.59 -16.60 3.73
CA GLU A 95 9.08 -17.97 3.57
C GLU A 95 9.79 -18.18 2.21
N THR A 96 9.22 -17.61 1.14
CA THR A 96 9.83 -17.68 -0.20
C THR A 96 11.12 -16.86 -0.26
N ALA A 97 11.17 -15.71 0.43
CA ALA A 97 12.34 -14.84 0.50
C ALA A 97 13.50 -15.48 1.24
N GLU A 98 13.22 -16.19 2.35
CA GLU A 98 14.22 -16.99 3.05
C GLU A 98 14.81 -18.07 2.15
N LEU A 99 13.97 -18.82 1.42
CA LEU A 99 14.44 -19.86 0.49
C LEU A 99 15.28 -19.29 -0.66
N VAL A 100 14.96 -18.10 -1.18
CA VAL A 100 15.78 -17.39 -2.19
C VAL A 100 17.11 -16.95 -1.60
N ASN A 101 17.11 -16.39 -0.38
CA ASN A 101 18.32 -15.92 0.29
C ASN A 101 19.28 -17.09 0.60
N GLU A 102 18.73 -18.25 0.97
CA GLU A 102 19.48 -19.50 1.14
C GLU A 102 19.92 -20.15 -0.19
N SER A 103 19.68 -19.49 -1.33
CA SER A 103 19.96 -19.98 -2.70
C SER A 103 19.27 -21.30 -3.06
N ARG A 104 18.18 -21.65 -2.36
CA ARG A 104 17.44 -22.90 -2.58
C ARG A 104 16.49 -22.82 -3.78
N ILE A 105 16.07 -21.62 -4.17
CA ILE A 105 15.17 -21.36 -5.30
C ILE A 105 15.54 -20.08 -6.05
N ARG A 106 15.06 -19.93 -7.30
CA ARG A 106 15.26 -18.70 -8.09
C ARG A 106 14.33 -17.58 -7.62
N ALA A 107 14.77 -16.33 -7.73
CA ALA A 107 14.02 -15.15 -7.32
C ALA A 107 12.79 -14.83 -8.19
N ASP A 108 12.57 -15.52 -9.32
CA ASP A 108 11.48 -15.23 -10.25
C ASP A 108 10.09 -15.28 -9.60
N HIS A 109 9.90 -16.17 -8.62
CA HIS A 109 8.65 -16.28 -7.86
C HIS A 109 8.41 -15.05 -6.97
N LEU A 110 9.48 -14.45 -6.42
CA LEU A 110 9.37 -13.20 -5.66
C LEU A 110 9.09 -12.02 -6.57
N VAL A 111 9.72 -11.97 -7.75
CA VAL A 111 9.48 -10.93 -8.76
C VAL A 111 8.02 -10.97 -9.22
N ALA A 112 7.49 -12.15 -9.54
CA ALA A 112 6.08 -12.29 -9.92
C ALA A 112 5.12 -11.83 -8.80
N THR A 113 5.45 -12.15 -7.55
CA THR A 113 4.63 -11.72 -6.40
C THR A 113 4.69 -10.21 -6.20
N LEU A 114 5.86 -9.61 -6.39
CA LEU A 114 6.04 -8.17 -6.34
C LEU A 114 5.22 -7.45 -7.42
N GLU A 115 5.28 -7.93 -8.67
CA GLU A 115 4.49 -7.39 -9.78
C GLU A 115 2.98 -7.49 -9.53
N ASP A 116 2.52 -8.60 -8.95
CA ASP A 116 1.13 -8.78 -8.58
C ASP A 116 0.68 -7.81 -7.47
N VAL A 117 1.51 -7.62 -6.44
CA VAL A 117 1.20 -6.74 -5.30
C VAL A 117 1.26 -5.27 -5.70
N THR A 118 2.30 -4.86 -6.43
CA THR A 118 2.40 -3.48 -6.96
C THR A 118 1.24 -3.17 -7.90
N GLY A 119 0.87 -4.10 -8.79
CA GLY A 119 -0.30 -3.95 -9.65
C GLY A 119 -1.62 -3.95 -8.88
N ALA A 120 -1.72 -4.63 -7.73
CA ALA A 120 -2.89 -4.54 -6.86
C ALA A 120 -2.98 -3.17 -6.17
N VAL A 121 -1.87 -2.63 -5.69
CA VAL A 121 -1.79 -1.30 -5.07
C VAL A 121 -2.20 -0.22 -6.06
N ASP A 122 -1.67 -0.27 -7.29
CA ASP A 122 -2.01 0.68 -8.35
C ASP A 122 -3.52 0.70 -8.63
N LYS A 123 -4.11 -0.49 -8.80
CA LYS A 123 -5.55 -0.63 -8.99
C LYS A 123 -6.39 -0.19 -7.81
N LEU A 124 -5.94 -0.43 -6.58
CA LEU A 124 -6.63 0.08 -5.39
C LEU A 124 -6.64 1.61 -5.38
N TRP A 125 -5.54 2.23 -5.78
CA TRP A 125 -5.47 3.68 -5.87
C TRP A 125 -6.29 4.28 -7.02
N ASP A 126 -6.52 3.54 -8.11
CA ASP A 126 -7.49 3.89 -9.16
C ASP A 126 -8.94 3.84 -8.65
N LEU A 127 -9.25 2.87 -7.79
CA LEU A 127 -10.57 2.70 -7.18
C LEU A 127 -10.82 3.69 -6.02
N ALA A 128 -9.77 4.26 -5.46
CA ALA A 128 -9.86 5.26 -4.41
C ALA A 128 -10.36 6.61 -4.97
N PRO A 129 -11.11 7.40 -4.18
CA PRO A 129 -11.47 8.75 -4.55
C PRO A 129 -10.22 9.58 -4.83
N GLY A 130 -10.27 10.36 -5.91
CA GLY A 130 -9.06 11.03 -6.42
C GLY A 130 -8.11 10.08 -7.13
N GLY A 131 -8.59 9.00 -7.76
CA GLY A 131 -7.77 8.08 -8.56
C GLY A 131 -6.87 8.78 -9.60
N ASP A 132 -7.36 9.87 -10.18
CA ASP A 132 -6.59 10.71 -11.13
C ASP A 132 -5.58 11.66 -10.45
N MET A 133 -5.51 11.68 -9.11
CA MET A 133 -4.63 12.56 -8.35
C MET A 133 -3.18 12.07 -8.34
N LEU A 134 -2.89 10.76 -8.52
CA LEU A 134 -1.52 10.29 -8.83
C LEU A 134 -1.06 10.80 -10.18
N SER A 135 -1.92 10.77 -11.19
CA SER A 135 -1.59 11.31 -12.51
C SER A 135 -1.28 12.80 -12.44
N ARG A 136 -1.91 13.54 -11.51
CA ARG A 136 -1.68 14.97 -11.28
C ARG A 136 -0.43 15.22 -10.42
N LEU A 137 -0.20 14.41 -9.38
CA LEU A 137 1.01 14.43 -8.55
C LEU A 137 2.26 14.08 -9.37
N LEU A 138 2.20 13.03 -10.20
CA LEU A 138 3.28 12.60 -11.12
C LEU A 138 3.51 13.62 -12.25
N ARG A 139 2.48 14.39 -12.64
CA ARG A 139 2.61 15.55 -13.53
C ARG A 139 3.17 16.79 -12.82
N GLY A 140 3.44 16.72 -11.51
CA GLY A 140 3.94 17.85 -10.72
C GLY A 140 2.91 18.96 -10.49
N GLU A 141 1.61 18.67 -10.64
CA GLU A 141 0.52 19.64 -10.49
C GLU A 141 0.06 19.82 -9.03
N LEU A 142 0.65 19.08 -8.09
CA LEU A 142 0.41 19.25 -6.66
C LEU A 142 1.73 19.68 -6.04
N ASP A 143 1.76 20.91 -5.53
CA ASP A 143 2.80 21.34 -4.61
C ASP A 143 2.89 20.29 -3.49
N GLN A 144 4.13 19.86 -3.21
CA GLN A 144 4.40 18.93 -2.12
C GLN A 144 3.67 19.43 -0.88
N PRO A 145 2.91 18.58 -0.15
CA PRO A 145 2.43 19.01 1.15
C PRO A 145 3.68 19.32 1.97
N ASP A 146 3.85 20.61 2.27
CA ASP A 146 4.92 21.12 3.11
C ASP A 146 5.07 20.19 4.31
N GLU A 147 6.33 19.82 4.55
CA GLU A 147 6.78 19.03 5.68
C GLU A 147 5.99 19.47 6.92
N LEU A 148 5.15 18.57 7.45
CA LEU A 148 4.47 18.82 8.71
C LEU A 148 5.55 18.89 9.78
N GLU A 149 5.95 20.13 10.07
CA GLU A 149 6.81 20.51 11.18
C GLU A 149 6.39 19.76 12.44
N GLU A 150 7.42 19.24 13.12
CA GLU A 150 7.38 18.59 14.40
C GLU A 150 6.49 19.37 15.38
N MET A 151 5.31 18.84 15.70
CA MET A 151 4.61 19.22 16.92
C MET A 151 5.29 18.51 18.10
N ASP A 152 6.42 19.05 18.53
CA ASP A 152 7.06 18.67 19.79
C ASP A 152 6.24 19.23 20.97
N GLY A 153 5.41 18.35 21.52
CA GLY A 153 5.51 17.97 22.92
C GLY A 153 5.73 19.06 23.97
N GLY A 154 4.77 19.97 24.12
CA GLY A 154 4.61 20.71 25.38
C GLY A 154 4.23 19.77 26.53
N PHE A 155 5.23 19.22 27.23
CA PHE A 155 5.06 18.62 28.55
C PHE A 155 5.65 19.56 29.60
N GLU A 156 4.79 20.35 30.23
CA GLU A 156 5.09 21.05 31.47
C GLU A 156 5.32 20.04 32.61
N ARG A 157 6.41 20.23 33.35
CA ARG A 157 6.60 19.78 34.73
C ARG A 157 7.15 20.91 35.55
#